data_AF-A0AAD7R3Z8-F1
#
_entry.id   AF-A0AAD7R3Z8-F1
#
_cell.length_a   1.000
_cell.length_b   1.000
_cell.length_c   1.000
_cell.angle_alpha   90.00
_cell.angle_beta   90.00
_cell.angle_gamma   90.00
#
_symmetry.space_group_name_H-M   'P 1'
#
loop_
_entity.id
_entity.type
_entity.pdbx_description
1 polymer ?
#
loop_
_entity_poly.entity_id
_entity_poly.type
_entity_poly.pdbx_seq_one_letter_code
_entity_poly.pdbx_strand_id
1 'polypeptide(L)'
;MIQKRILLHSLLFLILVVQVSRPVCVEVPSDTEAVMGHPMKLTCISCMKREEVNAETRVDWYYVSAEEDHIPIYLYEGHPQDLEGPWKGRLLWSGSKDLQDVSITFVNVTLNDTGTYKCRVFRQFNFDSTYMPSFTDRKVINLVVRKEAREDTTALYSEIMMYVLLVFLTFWLLVEMVYCYRKISKSDEQMQDSATDYLAIPSEHKGNLGAPLTD
;
A
#
# COMPACT_ATOMS: atom_id res chain seq x y z
N MET A 1 27.44 11.69 30.22
CA MET A 1 26.08 11.77 30.83
C MET A 1 25.03 12.27 29.83
N ILE A 2 25.30 13.37 29.11
CA ILE A 2 24.36 14.01 28.16
C ILE A 2 23.84 13.07 27.04
N GLN A 3 24.73 12.31 26.38
CA GLN A 3 24.38 11.33 25.34
C GLN A 3 23.21 10.40 25.74
N LYS A 4 23.25 9.86 26.97
CA LYS A 4 22.22 8.95 27.48
C LYS A 4 20.88 9.65 27.74
N ARG A 5 20.87 10.93 28.12
CA ARG A 5 19.64 11.73 28.29
C ARG A 5 18.98 12.05 26.94
N ILE A 6 19.77 12.39 25.91
CA ILE A 6 19.26 12.65 24.56
C ILE A 6 18.63 11.38 23.99
N LEU A 7 19.31 10.23 24.11
CA LEU A 7 18.82 8.95 23.62
C LEU A 7 17.59 8.45 24.39
N LEU A 8 17.51 8.73 25.69
CA LEU A 8 16.31 8.46 26.50
C LEU A 8 15.13 9.36 26.09
N HIS A 9 15.37 10.65 25.82
CA HIS A 9 14.32 11.56 25.35
C HIS A 9 13.84 11.23 23.93
N SER A 10 14.73 10.85 23.00
CA SER A 10 14.29 10.42 21.67
C SER A 10 13.51 9.11 21.73
N LEU A 11 13.90 8.16 22.58
CA LEU A 11 13.16 6.93 22.80
C LEU A 11 11.77 7.20 23.42
N LEU A 12 11.70 8.08 24.43
CA LEU A 12 10.44 8.48 25.06
C LEU A 12 9.50 9.19 24.07
N PHE A 13 10.06 10.05 23.21
CA PHE A 13 9.32 10.72 22.15
C PHE A 13 8.81 9.71 21.09
N LEU A 14 9.64 8.72 20.72
CA LEU A 14 9.23 7.64 19.82
C LEU A 14 8.06 6.83 20.40
N ILE A 15 8.13 6.47 21.69
CA ILE A 15 7.07 5.75 22.41
C ILE A 15 5.77 6.57 22.44
N LEU A 16 5.85 7.87 22.72
CA LEU A 16 4.68 8.78 22.71
C LEU A 16 4.06 8.91 21.31
N VAL A 17 4.87 8.93 20.24
CA VAL A 17 4.37 8.98 18.85
C VAL A 17 3.71 7.65 18.45
N VAL A 18 4.25 6.51 18.87
CA VAL A 18 3.68 5.18 18.58
C VAL A 18 2.35 4.92 19.31
N GLN A 19 2.09 5.59 20.43
CA GLN A 19 0.88 5.38 21.24
C GLN A 19 -0.45 5.87 20.63
N VAL A 20 -0.46 6.49 19.44
CA VAL A 20 -1.66 7.10 18.84
C VAL A 20 -2.25 6.28 17.67
N SER A 21 -1.80 5.06 17.43
CA SER A 21 -2.48 4.13 16.51
C SER A 21 -3.66 3.42 17.19
N ARG A 22 -4.84 4.04 17.14
CA ARG A 22 -6.10 3.34 17.46
C ARG A 22 -6.52 2.44 16.29
N PRO A 23 -7.10 1.24 16.54
CA PRO A 23 -7.76 0.48 15.48
C PRO A 23 -8.92 1.31 14.90
N VAL A 24 -9.13 1.20 13.60
CA VAL A 24 -10.20 1.90 12.85
C VAL A 24 -10.82 0.90 11.90
N CYS A 25 -12.15 0.79 11.90
CA CYS A 25 -12.88 0.05 10.88
C CYS A 25 -12.81 0.82 9.54
N VAL A 26 -12.43 0.12 8.47
CA VAL A 26 -12.36 0.68 7.11
C VAL A 26 -13.22 -0.19 6.19
N GLU A 27 -14.13 0.44 5.45
CA GLU A 27 -14.91 -0.26 4.43
C GLU A 27 -14.06 -0.50 3.18
N VAL A 28 -13.75 -1.76 2.91
CA VAL A 28 -12.99 -2.19 1.73
C VAL A 28 -13.95 -2.96 0.81
N PRO A 29 -13.97 -2.69 -0.51
CA PRO A 29 -14.78 -3.46 -1.45
C PRO A 29 -14.29 -4.92 -1.52
N SER A 30 -15.21 -5.84 -1.83
CA SER A 30 -14.84 -7.24 -2.10
C SER A 30 -14.07 -7.38 -3.40
N ASP A 31 -13.15 -8.34 -3.41
CA ASP A 31 -12.62 -8.93 -4.64
C ASP A 31 -13.77 -9.45 -5.51
N THR A 32 -13.61 -9.29 -6.83
CA THR A 32 -14.65 -9.55 -7.84
C THR A 32 -14.30 -10.72 -8.78
N GLU A 33 -13.04 -11.17 -8.79
CA GLU A 33 -12.61 -12.34 -9.55
C GLU A 33 -12.24 -13.48 -8.59
N ALA A 34 -12.66 -14.71 -8.91
CA ALA A 34 -12.34 -15.90 -8.15
C ALA A 34 -11.88 -17.05 -9.05
N VAL A 35 -11.05 -17.95 -8.51
CA VAL A 35 -10.54 -19.11 -9.24
C VAL A 35 -11.38 -20.34 -8.93
N MET A 36 -11.77 -21.10 -9.96
CA MET A 36 -12.46 -22.38 -9.83
C MET A 36 -11.74 -23.32 -8.85
N GLY A 37 -12.50 -24.02 -8.01
CA GLY A 37 -12.00 -25.04 -7.09
C GLY A 37 -11.22 -24.49 -5.89
N HIS A 38 -11.11 -23.17 -5.74
CA HIS A 38 -10.47 -22.51 -4.62
C HIS A 38 -11.51 -21.85 -3.70
N PRO A 39 -11.18 -21.59 -2.43
CA PRO A 39 -12.02 -20.79 -1.55
C PRO A 39 -12.00 -19.31 -1.93
N MET A 40 -13.11 -18.61 -1.68
CA MET A 40 -13.27 -17.18 -1.98
C MET A 40 -14.08 -16.47 -0.89
N LYS A 41 -13.55 -15.37 -0.34
CA LYS A 41 -14.27 -14.53 0.62
C LYS A 41 -15.05 -13.43 -0.11
N LEU A 42 -16.37 -13.43 0.01
CA LEU A 42 -17.20 -12.27 -0.36
C LEU A 42 -17.16 -11.27 0.78
N THR A 43 -16.37 -10.21 0.62
CA THR A 43 -16.14 -9.24 1.69
C THR A 43 -17.30 -8.24 1.79
N CYS A 44 -17.99 -8.26 2.93
CA CYS A 44 -18.99 -7.24 3.28
C CYS A 44 -18.63 -6.62 4.62
N ILE A 45 -18.06 -5.41 4.57
CA ILE A 45 -17.77 -4.60 5.74
C ILE A 45 -18.73 -3.40 5.74
N SER A 46 -19.35 -3.16 6.89
CA SER A 46 -20.22 -2.00 7.12
C SER A 46 -19.85 -1.40 8.47
N CYS A 47 -19.07 -0.33 8.47
CA CYS A 47 -18.47 0.20 9.69
C CYS A 47 -19.48 1.01 10.50
N MET A 48 -19.43 0.88 11.82
CA MET A 48 -20.27 1.70 12.70
C MET A 48 -19.64 3.09 12.82
N LYS A 49 -20.44 4.15 12.62
CA LYS A 49 -19.97 5.56 12.80
C LYS A 49 -19.47 5.86 14.20
N ARG A 50 -19.88 5.03 15.17
CA ARG A 50 -19.60 5.14 16.60
C ARG A 50 -19.58 3.73 17.17
N GLU A 51 -18.43 3.27 17.64
CA GLU A 51 -18.20 1.89 18.07
C GLU A 51 -18.75 1.63 19.48
N GLU A 52 -18.81 2.67 20.33
CA GLU A 52 -19.30 2.56 21.71
C GLU A 52 -20.84 2.42 21.86
N VAL A 53 -21.59 2.38 20.75
CA VAL A 53 -23.06 2.24 20.78
C VAL A 53 -23.46 0.82 20.41
N ASN A 54 -24.16 0.14 21.32
CA ASN A 54 -24.68 -1.19 21.07
C ASN A 54 -25.80 -1.16 20.02
N ALA A 55 -25.74 -2.08 19.04
CA ALA A 55 -26.76 -2.27 18.03
C ALA A 55 -27.04 -3.75 17.81
N GLU A 56 -28.32 -4.11 17.74
CA GLU A 56 -28.74 -5.42 17.26
C GLU A 56 -28.54 -5.45 15.73
N THR A 57 -27.80 -6.44 15.24
CA THR A 57 -27.40 -6.54 13.83
C THR A 57 -27.95 -7.81 13.20
N ARG A 58 -28.71 -7.64 12.11
CA ARG A 58 -29.20 -8.70 11.22
C ARG A 58 -28.54 -8.53 9.86
N VAL A 59 -28.09 -9.64 9.27
CA VAL A 59 -27.45 -9.63 7.94
C VAL A 59 -28.18 -10.60 7.03
N ASP A 60 -28.75 -10.08 5.95
CA ASP A 60 -29.38 -10.88 4.90
C ASP A 60 -28.47 -10.87 3.66
N TRP A 61 -28.00 -12.04 3.24
CA TRP A 61 -27.27 -12.23 1.98
C TRP A 61 -28.21 -12.75 0.91
N TYR A 62 -28.14 -12.15 -0.28
CA TYR A 62 -28.92 -12.53 -1.45
C TYR A 62 -28.01 -12.81 -2.65
N TYR A 63 -28.39 -13.80 -3.44
CA TYR A 63 -28.01 -13.90 -4.85
C TYR A 63 -29.07 -13.19 -5.71
N VAL A 64 -28.63 -12.50 -6.75
CA VAL A 64 -29.51 -11.80 -7.70
C VAL A 64 -29.59 -12.61 -8.99
N SER A 65 -30.80 -13.07 -9.31
CA SER A 65 -31.07 -13.76 -10.56
C SER A 65 -30.88 -12.85 -11.78
N ALA A 66 -30.77 -13.44 -12.97
CA ALA A 66 -30.81 -12.71 -14.24
C ALA A 66 -32.14 -11.94 -14.43
N GLU A 67 -33.20 -12.37 -13.75
CA GLU A 67 -34.53 -11.73 -13.72
C GLU A 67 -34.66 -10.69 -12.58
N GLU A 68 -33.54 -10.22 -12.01
CA GLU A 68 -33.41 -9.33 -10.84
C GLU A 68 -33.99 -9.84 -9.51
N ASP A 69 -34.59 -11.04 -9.49
CA ASP A 69 -35.09 -11.69 -8.27
C ASP A 69 -34.01 -11.84 -7.19
N HIS A 70 -34.39 -11.51 -5.95
CA HIS A 70 -33.55 -11.55 -4.77
C HIS A 70 -33.72 -12.88 -4.03
N ILE A 71 -32.87 -13.86 -4.35
CA ILE A 71 -32.87 -15.20 -3.72
C ILE A 71 -32.04 -15.13 -2.43
N PRO A 72 -32.60 -15.35 -1.23
CA PRO A 72 -31.84 -15.33 0.01
C PRO A 72 -30.96 -16.59 0.11
N ILE A 73 -29.67 -16.41 0.42
CA ILE A 73 -28.67 -17.49 0.43
C ILE A 73 -28.03 -17.74 1.80
N TYR A 74 -27.98 -16.71 2.65
CA TYR A 74 -27.40 -16.82 3.99
C TYR A 74 -28.04 -15.76 4.91
N LEU A 75 -28.22 -16.08 6.18
CA LEU A 75 -28.77 -15.20 7.19
C LEU A 75 -27.86 -15.17 8.42
N TYR A 76 -27.68 -13.99 9.01
CA TYR A 76 -27.19 -13.84 10.37
C TYR A 76 -28.27 -13.15 11.21
N GLU A 77 -28.78 -13.85 12.22
CA GLU A 77 -29.75 -13.34 13.19
C GLU A 77 -29.46 -14.00 14.54
N GLY A 78 -28.63 -13.35 15.36
CA GLY A 78 -28.06 -13.90 16.59
C GLY A 78 -26.99 -15.00 16.37
N HIS A 79 -27.20 -15.86 15.38
CA HIS A 79 -26.26 -16.87 14.90
C HIS A 79 -26.29 -16.95 13.36
N PRO A 80 -25.23 -17.45 12.71
CA PRO A 80 -25.24 -17.73 11.29
C PRO A 80 -26.22 -18.87 10.96
N GLN A 81 -26.89 -18.75 9.81
CA GLN A 81 -27.86 -19.67 9.27
C GLN A 81 -27.66 -19.78 7.75
N ASP A 82 -27.36 -20.99 7.29
CA ASP A 82 -27.25 -21.31 5.88
C ASP A 82 -28.64 -21.69 5.34
N LEU A 83 -29.04 -21.14 4.19
CA LEU A 83 -30.41 -21.23 3.68
C LEU A 83 -30.53 -22.30 2.58
N GLU A 84 -31.76 -22.75 2.30
CA GLU A 84 -31.99 -23.73 1.23
C GLU A 84 -31.66 -23.16 -0.15
N GLY A 85 -30.88 -23.90 -0.95
CA GLY A 85 -30.54 -23.52 -2.31
C GLY A 85 -29.24 -24.18 -2.81
N PRO A 86 -28.78 -23.80 -4.02
CA PRO A 86 -27.56 -24.34 -4.63
C PRO A 86 -26.24 -24.11 -3.85
N TRP A 87 -26.28 -23.23 -2.86
CA TRP A 87 -25.11 -22.80 -2.07
C TRP A 87 -25.04 -23.43 -0.68
N LYS A 88 -26.10 -24.12 -0.26
CA LYS A 88 -26.18 -24.77 1.05
C LYS A 88 -25.04 -25.79 1.25
N GLY A 89 -24.37 -25.71 2.38
CA GLY A 89 -23.19 -26.50 2.72
C GLY A 89 -21.88 -26.04 2.05
N ARG A 90 -21.91 -24.99 1.21
CA ARG A 90 -20.72 -24.44 0.52
C ARG A 90 -20.32 -23.05 1.01
N LEU A 91 -21.18 -22.38 1.77
CA LEU A 91 -20.95 -21.08 2.40
C LEU A 91 -20.59 -21.24 3.87
N LEU A 92 -19.55 -20.52 4.31
CA LEU A 92 -19.15 -20.40 5.71
C LEU A 92 -19.21 -18.94 6.16
N TRP A 93 -19.66 -18.71 7.39
CA TRP A 93 -19.55 -17.40 8.03
C TRP A 93 -18.09 -17.04 8.31
N SER A 94 -17.65 -15.87 7.85
CA SER A 94 -16.30 -15.34 8.04
C SER A 94 -16.31 -13.91 8.61
N GLY A 95 -17.43 -13.48 9.18
CA GLY A 95 -17.58 -12.17 9.82
C GLY A 95 -16.93 -12.09 11.21
N SER A 96 -16.71 -10.87 11.68
CA SER A 96 -16.09 -10.56 12.96
C SER A 96 -17.08 -10.60 14.13
N LYS A 97 -16.58 -10.69 15.37
CA LYS A 97 -17.40 -10.82 16.58
C LYS A 97 -18.22 -9.57 16.90
N ASP A 98 -17.72 -8.41 16.52
CA ASP A 98 -18.35 -7.09 16.60
C ASP A 98 -19.33 -6.80 15.44
N LEU A 99 -19.47 -7.74 14.48
CA LEU A 99 -20.39 -7.66 13.35
C LEU A 99 -20.20 -6.41 12.49
N GLN A 100 -18.98 -5.87 12.41
CA GLN A 100 -18.59 -4.85 11.44
C GLN A 100 -18.11 -5.47 10.11
N ASP A 101 -17.33 -6.55 10.18
CA ASP A 101 -17.15 -7.49 9.07
C ASP A 101 -18.26 -8.56 9.16
N VAL A 102 -19.06 -8.71 8.10
CA VAL A 102 -20.18 -9.64 8.00
C VAL A 102 -20.08 -10.52 6.74
N SER A 103 -18.83 -10.79 6.35
CA SER A 103 -18.47 -11.54 5.16
C SER A 103 -18.80 -13.03 5.22
N ILE A 104 -19.05 -13.62 4.07
CA ILE A 104 -19.20 -15.06 3.87
C ILE A 104 -18.09 -15.59 2.95
N THR A 105 -17.69 -16.84 3.14
CA THR A 105 -16.63 -17.50 2.36
C THR A 105 -17.18 -18.74 1.68
N PHE A 106 -17.02 -18.81 0.35
CA PHE A 106 -17.15 -20.05 -0.40
C PHE A 106 -16.00 -20.98 -0.07
N VAL A 107 -16.30 -22.24 0.26
CA VAL A 107 -15.29 -23.28 0.46
C VAL A 107 -14.65 -23.71 -0.86
N ASN A 108 -15.49 -23.97 -1.87
CA ASN A 108 -15.09 -24.39 -3.21
C ASN A 108 -15.97 -23.67 -4.23
N VAL A 109 -15.38 -22.76 -5.00
CA VAL A 109 -16.08 -21.97 -6.03
C VAL A 109 -16.20 -22.77 -7.34
N THR A 110 -17.37 -22.70 -7.98
CA THR A 110 -17.67 -23.29 -9.29
C THR A 110 -18.03 -22.22 -10.31
N LEU A 111 -17.96 -22.51 -11.61
CA LEU A 111 -18.31 -21.52 -12.66
C LEU A 111 -19.75 -21.00 -12.53
N ASN A 112 -20.66 -21.85 -12.04
CA ASN A 112 -22.07 -21.53 -11.85
C ASN A 112 -22.31 -20.56 -10.67
N ASP A 113 -21.31 -20.30 -9.83
CA ASP A 113 -21.39 -19.30 -8.76
C ASP A 113 -21.11 -17.87 -9.28
N THR A 114 -20.78 -17.71 -10.57
CA THR A 114 -20.67 -16.40 -11.25
C THR A 114 -22.01 -15.68 -11.24
N GLY A 115 -22.04 -14.45 -10.73
CA GLY A 115 -23.26 -13.64 -10.65
C GLY A 115 -23.14 -12.47 -9.68
N THR A 116 -24.26 -11.83 -9.39
CA THR A 116 -24.32 -10.67 -8.49
C THR A 116 -24.85 -11.07 -7.11
N TYR A 117 -24.07 -10.77 -6.09
CA TYR A 117 -24.40 -10.99 -4.69
C TYR A 117 -24.70 -9.64 -4.02
N LYS A 118 -25.70 -9.61 -3.13
CA LYS A 118 -26.09 -8.42 -2.37
C LYS A 118 -26.06 -8.76 -0.88
N CYS A 119 -25.25 -8.03 -0.13
CA CYS A 119 -25.20 -8.07 1.33
C CYS A 119 -26.06 -6.92 1.87
N ARG A 120 -27.05 -7.21 2.72
CA ARG A 120 -27.90 -6.23 3.41
C ARG A 120 -27.62 -6.29 4.90
N VAL A 121 -27.08 -5.22 5.46
CA VAL A 121 -26.79 -5.10 6.89
C VAL A 121 -27.85 -4.21 7.53
N PHE A 122 -28.76 -4.81 8.29
CA PHE A 122 -29.73 -4.09 9.12
C PHE A 122 -29.18 -3.95 10.53
N ARG A 123 -29.18 -2.73 11.07
CA ARG A 123 -28.81 -2.45 12.46
C ARG A 123 -29.89 -1.66 13.16
N GLN A 124 -30.31 -2.11 14.34
CA GLN A 124 -31.19 -1.36 15.23
C GLN A 124 -30.37 -0.92 16.45
N PHE A 125 -30.11 0.38 16.55
CA PHE A 125 -29.30 0.93 17.64
C PHE A 125 -30.17 1.08 18.89
N ASN A 126 -29.61 0.75 20.05
CA ASN A 126 -30.27 0.95 21.34
C ASN A 126 -29.58 2.11 22.08
N PHE A 127 -30.13 3.31 21.96
CA PHE A 127 -29.62 4.51 22.66
C PHE A 127 -30.28 4.69 24.03
N ASP A 128 -31.61 4.59 24.06
CA ASP A 128 -32.44 4.65 25.26
C ASP A 128 -33.76 3.90 24.96
N SER A 129 -34.48 3.45 25.98
CA SER A 129 -35.67 2.59 25.87
C SER A 129 -36.80 3.16 25.02
N THR A 130 -36.76 4.46 24.72
CA THR A 130 -37.77 5.18 23.94
C THR A 130 -37.29 5.51 22.51
N TYR A 131 -36.00 5.38 22.20
CA TYR A 131 -35.43 5.78 20.90
C TYR A 131 -34.50 4.71 20.32
N MET A 132 -35.04 3.93 19.37
CA MET A 132 -34.33 2.85 18.69
C MET A 132 -34.30 3.09 17.17
N PRO A 133 -33.39 3.94 16.66
CA PRO A 133 -33.28 4.19 15.23
C PRO A 133 -32.68 2.97 14.52
N SER A 134 -33.23 2.66 13.34
CA SER A 134 -32.72 1.61 12.47
C SER A 134 -31.93 2.18 11.28
N PHE A 135 -30.88 1.47 10.88
CA PHE A 135 -30.08 1.75 9.69
C PHE A 135 -30.05 0.51 8.79
N THR A 136 -29.96 0.70 7.48
CA THR A 136 -29.77 -0.40 6.52
C THR A 136 -28.71 -0.01 5.51
N ASP A 137 -27.59 -0.73 5.54
CA ASP A 137 -26.56 -0.66 4.51
C ASP A 137 -26.78 -1.77 3.47
N ARG A 138 -26.33 -1.54 2.24
CA ARG A 138 -26.40 -2.51 1.14
C ARG A 138 -25.13 -2.45 0.32
N LYS A 139 -24.38 -3.55 0.28
CA LYS A 139 -23.22 -3.70 -0.61
C LYS A 139 -23.57 -4.67 -1.75
N VAL A 140 -23.10 -4.37 -2.95
CA VAL A 140 -23.29 -5.20 -4.16
C VAL A 140 -21.93 -5.69 -4.62
N ILE A 141 -21.80 -6.99 -4.89
CA ILE A 141 -20.57 -7.65 -5.29
C ILE A 141 -20.86 -8.44 -6.57
N ASN A 142 -20.13 -8.15 -7.64
CA ASN A 142 -20.23 -8.89 -8.89
C ASN A 142 -19.08 -9.90 -8.94
N LEU A 143 -19.39 -11.18 -8.75
CA LEU A 143 -18.42 -12.27 -8.75
C LEU A 143 -18.29 -12.88 -10.14
N VAL A 144 -17.07 -12.93 -10.65
CA VAL A 144 -16.72 -13.60 -11.92
C VAL A 144 -15.75 -14.74 -11.62
N VAL A 145 -16.19 -15.98 -11.89
CA VAL A 145 -15.35 -17.16 -11.67
C VAL A 145 -14.58 -17.49 -12.94
N ARG A 146 -13.25 -17.53 -12.84
CA ARG A 146 -12.32 -17.93 -13.90
C ARG A 146 -11.72 -19.30 -13.60
N LYS A 147 -11.18 -19.97 -14.63
CA LYS A 147 -10.44 -21.23 -14.45
C LYS A 147 -9.03 -21.02 -13.88
N GLU A 148 -8.45 -19.86 -14.16
CA GLU A 148 -7.09 -19.47 -13.82
C GLU A 148 -7.11 -18.06 -13.23
N ALA A 149 -6.16 -17.75 -12.34
CA ALA A 149 -6.00 -16.41 -11.80
C ALA A 149 -5.54 -15.43 -12.90
N ARG A 150 -6.04 -14.20 -12.85
CA ARG A 150 -5.54 -13.12 -13.69
C ARG A 150 -4.32 -12.49 -13.03
N GLU A 151 -3.29 -12.19 -13.80
CA GLU A 151 -2.13 -11.43 -13.29
C GLU A 151 -2.48 -9.96 -13.05
N ASP A 152 -2.06 -9.42 -11.90
CA ASP A 152 -2.24 -8.01 -11.55
C ASP A 152 -1.35 -7.10 -12.40
N THR A 153 -1.90 -6.61 -13.51
CA THR A 153 -1.20 -5.70 -14.43
C THR A 153 -0.65 -4.45 -13.75
N THR A 154 -1.28 -4.00 -12.66
CA THR A 154 -0.83 -2.85 -11.85
C THR A 154 0.44 -3.17 -11.06
N ALA A 155 0.55 -4.38 -10.49
CA ALA A 155 1.76 -4.81 -9.79
C ALA A 155 2.93 -4.89 -10.77
N LEU A 156 2.75 -5.59 -11.89
CA LEU A 156 3.73 -5.73 -12.96
C LEU A 156 4.17 -4.37 -13.54
N TYR A 157 3.24 -3.44 -13.75
CA TYR A 157 3.57 -2.07 -14.18
C TYR A 157 4.40 -1.31 -13.13
N SER A 158 4.06 -1.42 -11.84
CA SER A 158 4.79 -0.75 -10.77
C SER A 158 6.23 -1.27 -10.62
N GLU A 159 6.43 -2.58 -10.80
CA GLU A 159 7.75 -3.21 -10.81
C GLU A 159 8.60 -2.72 -12.00
N ILE A 160 8.05 -2.73 -13.21
CA ILE A 160 8.75 -2.22 -14.41
C ILE A 160 9.13 -0.74 -14.23
N MET A 161 8.20 0.09 -13.75
CA MET A 161 8.47 1.51 -13.51
C MET A 161 9.55 1.75 -12.45
N MET A 162 9.60 0.93 -11.39
CA MET A 162 10.69 0.97 -10.42
C MET A 162 12.05 0.73 -11.09
N TYR A 163 12.20 -0.32 -11.89
CA TYR A 163 13.46 -0.61 -12.58
C TYR A 163 13.85 0.48 -13.59
N VAL A 164 12.90 1.01 -14.36
CA VAL A 164 13.15 2.11 -15.32
C VAL A 164 13.68 3.35 -14.60
N LEU A 165 13.07 3.74 -13.48
CA LEU A 165 13.55 4.87 -12.67
C LEU A 165 14.93 4.62 -12.07
N LEU A 166 15.22 3.41 -11.57
CA LEU A 166 16.53 3.05 -11.04
C LEU A 166 17.62 3.12 -12.13
N VAL A 167 17.38 2.58 -13.32
CA VAL A 167 18.34 2.62 -14.44
C VAL A 167 18.57 4.06 -14.91
N PHE A 168 17.51 4.87 -15.03
CA PHE A 168 17.64 6.28 -15.42
C PHE A 168 18.44 7.11 -14.40
N LEU A 169 18.12 6.98 -13.11
CA LEU A 169 18.80 7.73 -12.04
C LEU A 169 20.26 7.27 -11.87
N THR A 170 20.55 5.99 -11.97
CA THR A 170 21.93 5.49 -11.91
C THR A 170 22.75 5.94 -13.11
N PHE A 171 22.19 5.92 -14.33
CA PHE A 171 22.85 6.47 -15.52
C PHE A 171 23.11 7.98 -15.38
N TRP A 172 22.13 8.75 -14.90
CA TRP A 172 22.30 10.17 -14.63
C TRP A 172 23.44 10.45 -13.63
N LEU A 173 23.47 9.72 -12.51
CA LEU A 173 24.54 9.83 -11.53
C LEU A 173 25.91 9.45 -12.09
N LEU A 174 26.00 8.43 -12.95
CA LEU A 174 27.25 8.07 -13.63
C LEU A 174 27.72 9.18 -14.59
N VAL A 175 26.81 9.81 -15.32
CA VAL A 175 27.13 10.96 -16.19
C VAL A 175 27.65 12.13 -15.36
N GLU A 176 26.98 12.49 -14.27
CA GLU A 176 27.42 13.55 -13.35
C GLU A 176 28.78 13.23 -12.69
N MET A 177 28.99 11.98 -12.26
CA MET A 177 30.27 11.53 -11.68
C MET A 177 31.41 11.63 -12.70
N VAL A 178 31.21 11.18 -13.94
CA VAL A 178 32.21 11.28 -15.02
C VAL A 178 32.46 12.74 -15.42
N TYR A 179 31.41 13.56 -15.47
CA TYR A 179 31.51 14.99 -15.75
C TYR A 179 32.30 15.72 -14.67
N CYS A 180 31.97 15.51 -13.40
CA CYS A 180 32.68 16.07 -12.25
C CYS A 180 34.14 15.59 -12.20
N TYR A 181 34.39 14.30 -12.40
CA TYR A 181 35.74 13.75 -12.43
C TYR A 181 36.60 14.39 -13.53
N ARG A 182 36.10 14.47 -14.78
CA ARG A 182 36.80 15.12 -15.90
C ARG A 182 36.99 16.62 -15.71
N LYS A 183 36.09 17.28 -14.96
CA LYS A 183 36.22 18.70 -14.63
C LYS A 183 37.31 18.92 -13.58
N ILE A 184 37.34 18.09 -12.54
CA ILE A 184 38.35 18.15 -11.47
C ILE A 184 39.73 17.82 -12.02
N SER A 185 39.89 16.76 -12.83
CA SER A 185 41.19 16.37 -13.39
C SER A 185 41.82 17.50 -14.22
N LYS A 186 41.01 18.17 -15.06
CA LYS A 186 41.47 19.33 -15.85
C LYS A 186 41.86 20.53 -15.01
N SER A 187 41.18 20.79 -13.88
CA SER A 187 41.60 21.85 -12.96
C SER A 187 42.88 21.50 -12.20
N ASP A 188 43.10 20.22 -11.88
CA ASP A 188 44.28 19.73 -11.16
C ASP A 188 45.54 19.83 -12.05
N GLU A 189 45.44 19.39 -13.31
CA GLU A 189 46.46 19.61 -14.35
C GLU A 189 46.83 21.10 -14.47
N GLN A 190 45.83 21.99 -14.54
CA GLN A 190 46.04 23.43 -14.66
C GLN A 190 46.67 24.06 -13.41
N MET A 191 46.34 23.58 -12.20
CA MET A 191 46.99 24.02 -10.97
C MET A 191 48.44 23.56 -10.92
N GLN A 192 48.73 22.34 -11.37
CA GLN A 192 50.09 21.81 -11.40
C GLN A 192 50.99 22.57 -12.38
N ASP A 193 50.53 22.83 -13.61
CA ASP A 193 51.25 23.65 -14.60
C ASP A 193 51.59 25.04 -14.04
N SER A 194 50.62 25.71 -13.41
CA SER A 194 50.84 27.03 -12.80
C SER A 194 51.87 26.99 -11.66
N ALA A 195 51.87 25.93 -10.84
CA ALA A 195 52.85 25.78 -9.77
C ALA A 195 54.26 25.51 -10.30
N THR A 196 54.40 24.78 -11.42
CA THR A 196 55.71 24.60 -12.09
C THR A 196 56.25 25.88 -12.73
N ASP A 197 55.38 26.74 -13.28
CA ASP A 197 55.80 28.04 -13.85
C ASP A 197 56.41 28.95 -12.77
N TYR A 198 55.83 28.98 -11.56
CA TYR A 198 56.41 29.69 -10.41
C TYR A 198 57.72 29.08 -9.86
N LEU A 199 58.02 27.82 -10.17
CA LEU A 199 59.24 27.12 -9.72
C LEU A 199 60.36 27.11 -10.79
N ALA A 200 60.07 27.54 -12.02
CA ALA A 200 61.03 27.67 -13.11
C ALA A 200 61.95 28.91 -12.90
N ILE A 201 62.95 28.78 -12.03
CA ILE A 201 63.98 29.82 -11.84
C ILE A 201 64.83 29.94 -13.13
N PRO A 202 64.86 31.11 -13.81
CA PRO A 202 65.74 31.30 -14.97
C PRO A 202 67.18 31.49 -14.49
N SER A 203 68.02 30.47 -14.68
CA SER A 203 69.42 30.46 -14.24
C SER A 203 70.36 31.11 -15.26
N GLU A 204 70.24 32.41 -15.54
CA GLU A 204 71.27 33.12 -16.31
C GLU A 204 71.41 34.61 -16.00
N HIS A 205 72.46 34.97 -15.23
CA HIS A 205 73.27 36.16 -15.52
C HIS A 205 74.65 36.07 -14.82
N LYS A 206 75.69 35.60 -15.54
CA LYS A 206 77.09 35.81 -15.13
C LYS A 206 78.01 36.09 -16.32
N GLY A 207 77.81 37.26 -16.93
CA GLY A 207 78.85 37.94 -17.72
C GLY A 207 79.06 39.36 -17.18
N ASN A 208 80.24 39.99 -17.33
CA ASN A 208 81.56 39.41 -17.54
C ASN A 208 82.61 40.44 -17.02
N LEU A 209 83.80 40.01 -16.62
CA LEU A 209 84.81 40.91 -16.04
C LEU A 209 85.84 41.36 -17.10
N GLY A 210 86.07 42.67 -17.23
CA GLY A 210 87.36 43.23 -17.70
C GLY A 210 87.53 43.65 -19.17
N ALA A 211 87.32 44.96 -19.43
CA ALA A 211 88.33 45.91 -19.97
C ALA A 211 88.98 45.66 -21.39
N PRO A 212 89.90 46.52 -21.88
CA PRO A 212 89.58 47.84 -22.46
C PRO A 212 90.36 48.18 -23.78
N LEU A 213 90.15 49.40 -24.33
CA LEU A 213 90.97 50.04 -25.40
C LEU A 213 90.91 49.32 -26.77
N THR A 214 91.26 49.89 -27.93
CA THR A 214 91.43 51.27 -28.45
C THR A 214 91.05 51.22 -29.94
N ASP A 215 90.87 52.32 -30.68
CA ASP A 215 90.99 53.74 -30.32
C ASP A 215 89.62 54.44 -30.27
#